data_AF-A0A8C4Z320-F1
#
_entry.id   AF-A0A8C4Z320-F1
#
_cell.length_a   1.000
_cell.length_b   1.000
_cell.length_c   1.000
_cell.angle_alpha   90.00
_cell.angle_beta   90.00
_cell.angle_gamma   90.00
#
_symmetry.space_group_name_H-M   'P 1'
#
loop_
_entity.id
_entity.type
_entity.pdbx_description
1 polymer ?
#
loop_
_entity_poly.entity_id
_entity_poly.type
_entity_poly.pdbx_seq_one_letter_code
_entity_poly.pdbx_strand_id
1 'polypeptide(L)'
;MENSEPTGRWFGLTVVLKSIYNRVVLLTHSIRFRFLPAGSALVAWVYLLTLEWRLCTTVVMDLRLATAVLPLGLLLLIITPGTSAGPVGGTVPIRVSVEGRGLSSEATGSYSGSVVEGGVLLGALKRLQQTDPSFRFTLKEDPDHGLFLESVNGVAGSGQAQSYWELLSASAPGDPARLDAGIGCYKPKAGEHIILRLSTWSKDL
;
A
#
# COMPACT_ATOMS: atom_id res chain seq x y z
N MET A 1 -9.41 36.41 -29.19
CA MET A 1 -10.19 36.78 -28.00
C MET A 1 -11.33 35.78 -27.92
N GLU A 2 -11.13 34.69 -27.19
CA GLU A 2 -12.22 33.78 -26.81
C GLU A 2 -11.75 33.06 -25.54
N ASN A 3 -12.43 33.36 -24.43
CA ASN A 3 -12.16 32.81 -23.11
C ASN A 3 -12.87 31.46 -22.96
N SER A 4 -12.18 30.45 -22.44
CA SER A 4 -12.83 29.31 -21.79
C SER A 4 -11.98 28.83 -20.62
N GLU A 5 -12.59 28.87 -19.42
CA GLU A 5 -12.07 28.39 -18.15
C GLU A 5 -12.07 26.85 -18.07
N PRO A 6 -11.15 26.21 -17.32
CA PRO A 6 -11.33 24.84 -16.86
C PRO A 6 -11.76 24.79 -15.39
N THR A 7 -12.95 24.22 -15.19
CA THR A 7 -13.57 23.87 -13.91
C THR A 7 -13.02 22.55 -13.35
N GLY A 8 -12.93 22.45 -12.01
CA GLY A 8 -13.08 21.18 -11.30
C GLY A 8 -11.80 20.44 -10.85
N ARG A 9 -11.01 21.02 -9.92
CA ARG A 9 -9.95 20.25 -9.22
C ARG A 9 -9.70 20.60 -7.74
N TRP A 10 -10.67 21.20 -7.04
CA TRP A 10 -10.45 21.71 -5.67
C TRP A 10 -11.41 21.22 -4.57
N PHE A 11 -12.31 20.26 -4.85
CA PHE A 11 -13.29 19.80 -3.85
C PHE A 11 -12.80 18.68 -2.90
N GLY A 12 -11.62 18.10 -3.13
CA GLY A 12 -11.12 16.98 -2.31
C GLY A 12 -10.26 17.36 -1.09
N LEU A 13 -9.63 18.54 -1.08
CA LEU A 13 -8.67 18.91 -0.02
C LEU A 13 -9.35 19.51 1.22
N THR A 14 -10.52 20.12 1.06
CA THR A 14 -11.26 20.81 2.14
C THR A 14 -11.94 19.85 3.12
N VAL A 15 -12.24 18.61 2.71
CA VAL A 15 -12.90 17.61 3.59
C VAL A 15 -11.90 16.97 4.57
N VAL A 16 -10.64 16.78 4.16
CA VAL A 16 -9.61 16.15 5.01
C VAL A 16 -9.12 17.11 6.11
N LEU A 17 -8.97 18.40 5.80
CA LEU A 17 -8.51 19.41 6.77
C LEU A 17 -9.53 19.68 7.89
N LYS A 18 -10.83 19.56 7.62
CA LYS A 18 -11.88 19.80 8.62
C LYS A 18 -12.00 18.67 9.65
N SER A 19 -11.63 17.44 9.26
CA SER A 19 -11.61 16.27 10.15
C SER A 19 -10.47 16.31 11.17
N ILE A 20 -9.32 16.87 10.80
CA ILE A 20 -8.15 17.00 11.68
C ILE A 20 -8.35 18.13 12.70
N TYR A 21 -8.95 19.26 12.29
CA TYR A 21 -9.23 20.37 13.21
C TYR A 21 -10.19 19.96 14.35
N ASN A 22 -11.21 19.15 14.05
CA ASN A 22 -12.18 18.73 15.07
C ASN A 22 -11.61 17.72 16.09
N ARG A 23 -10.53 17.00 15.77
CA ARG A 23 -9.88 16.07 16.72
C ARG A 23 -8.90 16.74 17.69
N VAL A 24 -8.35 17.89 17.32
CA VAL A 24 -7.43 18.66 18.19
C VAL A 24 -8.20 19.50 19.22
N VAL A 25 -9.41 19.96 18.88
CA VAL A 25 -10.25 20.78 19.78
C VAL A 25 -10.91 19.96 20.90
N LEU A 26 -11.07 18.64 20.74
CA LEU A 26 -11.69 17.76 21.74
C LEU A 26 -10.74 17.29 22.86
N LEU A 27 -9.43 17.54 22.77
CA LEU A 27 -8.44 17.12 23.77
C LEU A 27 -8.07 18.20 24.81
N THR A 28 -8.59 19.43 24.68
CA THR A 28 -8.28 20.54 25.59
C THR A 28 -9.37 20.84 26.63
N HIS A 29 -10.50 20.11 26.64
CA HIS A 29 -11.64 20.36 27.55
C HIS A 29 -11.73 19.40 28.75
N SER A 30 -10.61 19.13 29.42
CA SER A 30 -10.64 18.51 30.76
C SER A 30 -9.52 19.02 31.64
N ILE A 31 -9.59 20.31 31.97
CA ILE A 31 -8.93 20.86 33.16
C ILE A 31 -10.00 21.64 33.94
N ARG A 32 -10.53 21.01 35.00
CA ARG A 32 -11.40 21.68 35.98
C ARG A 32 -10.55 22.63 36.82
N PHE A 33 -10.62 23.93 36.57
CA PHE A 33 -10.20 24.92 37.55
C PHE A 33 -11.33 25.14 38.56
N ARG A 34 -11.09 24.74 39.82
CA ARG A 34 -11.90 25.18 40.95
C ARG A 34 -11.65 26.67 41.19
N PHE A 35 -12.73 27.39 41.45
CA PHE A 35 -12.78 28.80 41.84
C PHE A 35 -11.74 29.16 42.92
N LEU A 36 -10.95 30.21 42.66
CA LEU A 36 -10.30 31.03 43.69
C LEU A 36 -10.79 32.49 43.53
N PRO A 37 -10.96 33.24 44.64
CA PRO A 37 -11.63 34.54 44.63
C PRO A 37 -10.80 35.64 43.97
N ALA A 38 -11.52 36.62 43.41
CA ALA A 38 -10.98 37.78 42.72
C ALA A 38 -10.12 38.65 43.65
N GLY A 39 -8.81 38.67 43.40
CA GLY A 39 -7.86 39.48 44.17
C GLY A 39 -6.37 39.20 43.93
N SER A 40 -6.02 38.24 43.06
CA SER A 40 -4.67 37.67 43.05
C SER A 40 -4.00 37.61 41.66
N ALA A 41 -4.41 38.45 40.72
CA ALA A 41 -3.82 38.44 39.37
C ALA A 41 -2.36 38.95 39.36
N LEU A 42 -2.01 39.89 40.24
CA LEU A 42 -0.64 40.43 40.30
C LEU A 42 0.36 39.47 40.96
N VAL A 43 -0.09 38.62 41.89
CA VAL A 43 0.79 37.64 42.56
C VAL A 43 1.13 36.48 41.62
N ALA A 44 0.19 36.04 40.79
CA ALA A 44 0.42 34.99 39.80
C ALA A 44 1.41 35.42 38.69
N TRP A 45 1.38 36.69 38.27
CA TRP A 45 2.33 37.22 37.28
C TRP A 45 3.76 37.33 37.83
N VAL A 46 3.94 37.67 39.11
CA VAL A 46 5.27 37.69 39.74
C VAL A 46 5.86 36.28 39.90
N TYR A 47 5.03 35.27 40.18
CA TYR A 47 5.48 33.87 40.23
C TYR A 47 5.83 33.29 38.85
N LEU A 48 5.16 33.72 37.77
CA LEU A 48 5.48 33.28 36.40
C LEU A 48 6.79 33.90 35.88
N LEU A 49 7.04 35.19 36.14
CA LEU A 49 8.28 35.87 35.74
C LEU A 49 9.51 35.41 36.53
N THR A 50 9.35 34.96 37.78
CA THR A 50 10.47 34.43 38.58
C THR A 50 10.80 32.96 38.29
N LEU A 51 9.89 32.20 37.67
CA LEU A 51 10.16 30.83 37.21
C LEU A 51 10.96 30.81 35.90
N GLU A 52 10.74 31.77 35.00
CA GLU A 52 11.48 31.89 33.73
C GLU A 52 12.94 32.35 33.92
N TRP A 53 13.26 33.06 35.01
CA TRP A 53 14.65 33.42 35.35
C TRP A 53 15.43 32.32 36.09
N ARG A 54 14.74 31.30 36.63
CA ARG A 54 15.40 30.15 37.30
C ARG A 54 15.62 28.94 36.40
N LEU A 55 15.11 28.95 35.17
CA LEU A 55 15.35 27.89 34.18
C LEU A 55 16.43 28.24 33.15
N CYS A 56 16.88 29.50 33.10
CA CYS A 56 17.90 29.95 32.14
C CYS A 56 19.35 29.91 32.68
N THR A 57 19.56 29.77 33.99
CA THR A 57 20.90 29.71 34.60
C THR A 57 21.43 28.29 34.81
N THR A 58 20.64 27.26 34.56
CA THR A 58 21.06 25.85 34.72
C THR A 58 21.71 25.24 33.48
N VAL A 59 21.76 25.96 32.35
CA VAL A 59 22.35 25.47 31.08
C VAL A 59 23.81 25.91 30.89
N VAL A 60 24.36 26.71 31.80
CA VAL A 60 25.75 27.21 31.69
C VAL A 60 26.45 27.06 33.03
N MET A 61 26.91 25.83 33.34
CA MET A 61 28.09 25.53 34.16
C MET A 61 28.07 24.05 34.56
N ASP A 62 28.58 23.18 33.68
CA ASP A 62 29.38 22.02 34.12
C ASP A 62 30.25 21.52 32.97
N LEU A 63 31.09 22.43 32.47
CA LEU A 63 32.20 22.11 31.57
C LEU A 63 33.52 22.19 32.36
N ARG A 64 33.76 21.19 33.22
CA ARG A 64 35.11 20.91 33.75
C ARG A 64 35.33 19.41 33.89
N LEU A 65 36.21 18.91 33.03
CA LEU A 65 37.15 17.80 33.24
C LEU A 65 36.59 16.48 33.78
N ALA A 66 36.22 15.59 32.85
CA ALA A 66 36.51 14.17 32.98
C ALA A 66 37.00 13.65 31.62
N THR A 67 38.24 13.98 31.28
CA THR A 67 39.04 13.20 30.34
C THR A 67 39.37 11.86 31.01
N ALA A 68 38.83 10.76 30.48
CA ALA A 68 39.62 9.63 29.99
C ALA A 68 38.74 8.38 29.79
N VAL A 69 38.99 7.75 28.64
CA VAL A 69 38.64 6.36 28.27
C VAL A 69 37.17 6.11 27.87
N LEU A 70 36.96 6.08 26.55
CA LEU A 70 36.31 4.99 25.78
C LEU A 70 35.83 5.56 24.44
N PRO A 71 36.52 5.28 23.31
CA PRO A 71 35.74 4.84 22.15
C PRO A 71 36.54 3.89 21.24
N LEU A 72 36.52 2.59 21.54
CA LEU A 72 36.75 1.55 20.51
C LEU A 72 35.55 0.62 20.35
N GLY A 73 34.61 0.60 21.31
CA GLY A 73 33.40 -0.23 21.24
C GLY A 73 32.29 0.33 20.35
N LEU A 74 32.28 1.64 20.06
CA LEU A 74 31.19 2.28 19.30
C LEU A 74 31.39 2.22 17.78
N LEU A 75 32.59 1.87 17.29
CA LEU A 75 32.86 1.78 15.85
C LEU A 75 32.41 0.46 15.22
N LEU A 76 32.08 -0.56 16.02
CA LEU A 76 31.65 -1.89 15.54
C LEU A 76 30.14 -2.01 15.29
N LEU A 77 29.33 -1.04 15.73
CA LEU A 77 27.88 -1.00 15.43
C LEU A 77 27.55 -0.43 14.04
N ILE A 78 28.56 0.06 13.29
CA ILE A 78 28.36 0.64 11.96
C ILE A 78 28.38 -0.46 10.87
N ILE A 79 28.77 -1.69 11.20
CA ILE A 79 28.81 -2.82 10.27
C ILE A 79 27.67 -3.81 10.55
N THR A 80 26.45 -3.31 10.81
CA THR A 80 25.28 -4.10 10.41
C THR A 80 25.10 -3.82 8.91
N PRO A 81 25.17 -4.82 8.01
CA PRO A 81 24.67 -4.63 6.66
C PRO A 81 23.22 -4.17 6.81
N GLY A 82 22.98 -2.91 6.45
CA GLY A 82 21.63 -2.38 6.43
C GLY A 82 20.79 -3.36 5.62
N THR A 83 19.82 -3.99 6.27
CA THR A 83 18.66 -4.52 5.57
C THR A 83 18.23 -3.38 4.67
N SER A 84 18.40 -3.56 3.36
CA SER A 84 17.87 -2.65 2.37
C SER A 84 16.38 -2.56 2.67
N ALA A 85 15.98 -1.49 3.35
CA ALA A 85 14.62 -1.02 3.28
C ALA A 85 14.47 -0.64 1.81
N GLY A 86 14.01 -1.61 1.00
CA GLY A 86 13.50 -1.33 -0.33
C GLY A 86 12.55 -0.13 -0.24
N PRO A 87 12.47 0.70 -1.28
CA PRO A 87 11.62 1.88 -1.26
C PRO A 87 10.24 1.49 -0.73
N VAL A 88 9.83 2.10 0.39
CA VAL A 88 8.46 1.97 0.92
C VAL A 88 7.55 2.51 -0.18
N GLY A 89 6.99 1.62 -1.00
CA GLY A 89 6.24 1.95 -2.22
C GLY A 89 6.78 1.35 -3.53
N GLY A 90 7.68 0.37 -3.50
CA GLY A 90 8.17 -0.31 -4.70
C GLY A 90 7.07 -1.04 -5.49
N THR A 91 7.24 -1.15 -6.80
CA THR A 91 6.46 -2.05 -7.65
C THR A 91 7.31 -3.22 -8.10
N VAL A 92 6.68 -4.39 -8.12
CA VAL A 92 7.23 -5.66 -8.58
C VAL A 92 6.71 -5.89 -10.00
N PRO A 93 7.59 -5.88 -11.02
CA PRO A 93 7.17 -6.11 -12.40
C PRO A 93 6.79 -7.59 -12.60
N ILE A 94 5.75 -7.82 -13.40
CA ILE A 94 5.29 -9.15 -13.78
C ILE A 94 4.96 -9.19 -15.27
N ARG A 95 4.99 -10.39 -15.86
CA ARG A 95 4.42 -10.65 -17.18
C ARG A 95 3.10 -11.40 -17.02
N VAL A 96 2.12 -11.08 -17.85
CA VAL A 96 0.83 -11.78 -17.88
C VAL A 96 0.57 -12.23 -19.31
N SER A 97 0.26 -13.50 -19.53
CA SER A 97 -0.24 -13.97 -20.83
C SER A 97 -1.62 -14.59 -20.71
N VAL A 98 -2.40 -14.48 -21.78
CA VAL A 98 -3.71 -15.09 -21.93
C VAL A 98 -3.59 -16.13 -23.04
N GLU A 99 -3.89 -17.39 -22.72
CA GLU A 99 -3.78 -18.51 -23.65
C GLU A 99 -4.90 -19.53 -23.40
N GLY A 100 -5.05 -20.49 -24.31
CA GLY A 100 -6.07 -21.52 -24.19
C GLY A 100 -6.42 -22.10 -25.54
N ARG A 101 -6.90 -23.35 -25.55
CA ARG A 101 -7.34 -23.98 -26.80
C ARG A 101 -8.65 -23.33 -27.25
N GLY A 102 -8.71 -22.90 -28.52
CA GLY A 102 -9.91 -22.33 -29.11
C GLY A 102 -10.12 -20.84 -28.83
N LEU A 103 -9.15 -20.16 -28.21
CA LEU A 103 -9.15 -18.70 -28.16
C LEU A 103 -8.83 -18.12 -29.55
N SER A 104 -9.50 -17.02 -29.90
CA SER A 104 -9.14 -16.22 -31.07
C SER A 104 -7.82 -15.49 -30.83
N SER A 105 -7.21 -14.98 -31.91
CA SER A 105 -6.03 -14.11 -31.82
C SER A 105 -6.31 -12.82 -31.05
N GLU A 106 -7.55 -12.35 -31.03
CA GLU A 106 -7.98 -11.15 -30.29
C GLU A 106 -8.12 -11.40 -28.79
N ALA A 107 -8.45 -12.63 -28.39
CA ALA A 107 -8.57 -13.01 -26.98
C ALA A 107 -7.23 -13.42 -26.36
N THR A 108 -6.23 -13.76 -27.18
CA THR A 108 -4.88 -14.15 -26.77
C THR A 108 -3.99 -12.91 -26.67
N GLY A 109 -3.06 -12.87 -25.71
CA GLY A 109 -2.18 -11.71 -25.57
C GLY A 109 -1.07 -11.90 -24.54
N SER A 110 -0.08 -11.01 -24.58
CA SER A 110 0.99 -10.92 -23.59
C SER A 110 1.16 -9.47 -23.16
N TYR A 111 1.23 -9.26 -21.86
CA TYR A 111 1.10 -7.98 -21.21
C TYR A 111 2.17 -7.79 -20.15
N SER A 112 2.64 -6.55 -20.02
CA SER A 112 3.54 -6.16 -18.94
C SER A 112 2.74 -5.49 -17.82
N GLY A 113 2.79 -6.05 -16.63
CA GLY A 113 2.07 -5.57 -15.47
C GLY A 113 3.00 -5.25 -14.30
N SER A 114 2.42 -4.71 -13.24
CA SER A 114 3.13 -4.56 -11.97
C SER A 114 2.19 -4.65 -10.78
N VAL A 115 2.70 -5.17 -9.67
CA VAL A 115 2.03 -5.20 -8.38
C VAL A 115 2.83 -4.34 -7.39
N VAL A 116 2.18 -3.72 -6.40
CA VAL A 116 2.96 -3.09 -5.31
C VAL A 116 3.63 -4.20 -4.51
N GLU A 117 4.80 -3.93 -3.94
CA GLU A 117 5.51 -4.87 -3.10
C GLU A 117 4.60 -5.47 -2.00
N GLY A 118 4.56 -6.80 -1.91
CA GLY A 118 3.67 -7.54 -1.01
C GLY A 118 2.18 -7.59 -1.42
N GLY A 119 1.81 -6.93 -2.51
CA GLY A 119 0.47 -6.93 -3.07
C GLY A 119 0.11 -8.24 -3.80
N VAL A 120 -1.17 -8.38 -4.13
CA VAL A 120 -1.74 -9.61 -4.71
C VAL A 120 -1.97 -9.50 -6.22
N LEU A 121 -2.06 -10.65 -6.89
CA LEU A 121 -2.27 -10.77 -8.34
C LEU A 121 -3.50 -9.98 -8.82
N LEU A 122 -4.58 -9.99 -8.05
CA LEU A 122 -5.77 -9.19 -8.33
C LEU A 122 -5.44 -7.70 -8.49
N GLY A 123 -4.58 -7.16 -7.64
CA GLY A 123 -4.13 -5.77 -7.73
C GLY A 123 -3.36 -5.51 -9.03
N ALA A 124 -2.55 -6.46 -9.47
CA ALA A 124 -1.81 -6.38 -10.71
C ALA A 124 -2.75 -6.37 -11.93
N LEU A 125 -3.72 -7.30 -11.98
CA LEU A 125 -4.67 -7.37 -13.10
C LEU A 125 -5.57 -6.14 -13.17
N LYS A 126 -6.05 -5.63 -12.02
CA LYS A 126 -6.85 -4.40 -11.97
C LYS A 126 -6.09 -3.20 -12.55
N ARG A 127 -4.80 -3.05 -12.22
CA ARG A 127 -3.97 -2.01 -12.81
C ARG A 127 -3.76 -2.22 -14.30
N LEU A 128 -3.47 -3.45 -14.71
CA LEU A 128 -3.27 -3.78 -16.12
C LEU A 128 -4.51 -3.41 -16.94
N GLN A 129 -5.72 -3.74 -16.46
CA GLN A 129 -6.97 -3.35 -17.12
C GLN A 129 -7.20 -1.83 -17.16
N GLN A 130 -6.67 -1.08 -16.19
CA GLN A 130 -6.74 0.39 -16.20
C GLN A 130 -5.78 1.02 -17.20
N THR A 131 -4.63 0.40 -17.44
CA THR A 131 -3.55 0.95 -18.27
C THR A 131 -3.55 0.43 -19.69
N ASP A 132 -4.07 -0.77 -19.93
CA ASP A 132 -4.10 -1.43 -21.22
C ASP A 132 -5.57 -1.76 -21.62
N PRO A 133 -6.15 -1.03 -22.60
CA PRO A 133 -7.54 -1.25 -23.00
C PRO A 133 -7.78 -2.59 -23.70
N SER A 134 -6.71 -3.26 -24.15
CA SER A 134 -6.80 -4.58 -24.78
C SER A 134 -6.84 -5.72 -23.76
N PHE A 135 -6.59 -5.41 -22.47
CA PHE A 135 -6.73 -6.37 -21.39
C PHE A 135 -7.99 -6.08 -20.57
N ARG A 136 -8.93 -7.04 -20.56
CA ARG A 136 -10.16 -6.93 -19.77
C ARG A 136 -10.44 -8.24 -19.05
N PHE A 137 -10.94 -8.18 -17.84
CA PHE A 137 -11.38 -9.36 -17.11
C PHE A 137 -12.60 -9.07 -16.24
N THR A 138 -13.37 -10.11 -15.94
CA THR A 138 -14.42 -10.06 -14.92
C THR A 138 -14.15 -11.07 -13.82
N LEU A 139 -14.70 -10.78 -12.65
CA LEU A 139 -14.61 -11.63 -11.48
C LEU A 139 -16.01 -12.05 -11.09
N LYS A 140 -16.09 -13.23 -10.48
CA LYS A 140 -17.26 -13.65 -9.75
C LYS A 140 -16.82 -14.09 -8.36
N GLU A 141 -17.68 -13.82 -7.38
CA GLU A 141 -17.47 -14.17 -5.99
C GLU A 141 -18.23 -15.46 -5.70
N ASP A 142 -17.55 -16.41 -5.08
CA ASP A 142 -18.10 -17.64 -4.54
C ASP A 142 -18.07 -17.57 -3.01
N PRO A 143 -19.16 -17.88 -2.30
CA PRO A 143 -19.19 -17.87 -0.84
C PRO A 143 -18.19 -18.83 -0.19
N ASP A 144 -17.88 -19.95 -0.83
CA ASP A 144 -17.04 -21.01 -0.28
C ASP A 144 -15.58 -20.89 -0.74
N HIS A 145 -15.35 -20.29 -1.92
CA HIS A 145 -14.04 -20.25 -2.57
C HIS A 145 -13.48 -18.83 -2.80
N GLY A 146 -14.27 -17.79 -2.58
CA GLY A 146 -13.87 -16.39 -2.78
C GLY A 146 -13.88 -15.97 -4.25
N LEU A 147 -12.96 -15.06 -4.61
CA LEU A 147 -12.92 -14.47 -5.96
C LEU A 147 -12.26 -15.38 -6.99
N PHE A 148 -12.96 -15.62 -8.10
CA PHE A 148 -12.45 -16.33 -9.27
C PHE A 148 -12.55 -15.49 -10.54
N LEU A 149 -11.67 -15.78 -11.50
CA LEU A 149 -11.73 -15.20 -12.84
C LEU A 149 -12.92 -15.81 -13.58
N GLU A 150 -13.88 -14.95 -13.92
CA GLU A 150 -15.06 -15.34 -14.69
C GLU A 150 -14.79 -15.24 -16.18
N SER A 151 -14.22 -14.11 -16.63
CA SER A 151 -13.86 -13.89 -18.04
C SER A 151 -12.54 -13.16 -18.20
N VAL A 152 -11.85 -13.40 -19.31
CA VAL A 152 -10.67 -12.66 -19.76
C VAL A 152 -10.82 -12.37 -21.24
N ASN A 153 -10.56 -11.12 -21.64
CA ASN A 153 -10.67 -10.61 -23.01
C ASN A 153 -12.01 -10.99 -23.70
N GLY A 154 -13.10 -10.93 -22.94
CA GLY A 154 -14.45 -11.23 -23.43
C GLY A 154 -14.82 -12.71 -23.47
N VAL A 155 -13.91 -13.62 -23.12
CA VAL A 155 -14.18 -15.06 -23.08
C VAL A 155 -14.41 -15.52 -21.64
N ALA A 156 -15.61 -16.01 -21.37
CA ALA A 156 -16.00 -16.51 -20.05
C ALA A 156 -15.77 -18.02 -19.91
N GLY A 157 -15.41 -18.44 -18.70
CA GLY A 157 -15.55 -19.84 -18.31
C GLY A 157 -17.02 -20.26 -18.31
N SER A 158 -17.31 -21.52 -18.62
CA SER A 158 -18.68 -22.03 -18.73
C SER A 158 -18.82 -23.40 -18.08
N GLY A 159 -19.79 -23.52 -17.17
CA GLY A 159 -20.17 -24.82 -16.61
C GLY A 159 -20.74 -25.78 -17.66
N GLN A 160 -21.38 -25.27 -18.72
CA GLN A 160 -21.92 -26.09 -19.82
C GLN A 160 -20.80 -26.61 -20.72
N ALA A 161 -19.83 -25.76 -21.06
CA ALA A 161 -18.66 -26.15 -21.86
C ALA A 161 -17.53 -26.77 -21.01
N GLN A 162 -17.76 -26.92 -19.70
CA GLN A 162 -16.80 -27.40 -18.72
C GLN A 162 -15.46 -26.68 -18.83
N SER A 163 -15.49 -25.35 -18.94
CA SER A 163 -14.31 -24.49 -19.10
C SER A 163 -14.14 -23.50 -17.96
N TYR A 164 -12.90 -23.25 -17.56
CA TYR A 164 -12.53 -22.32 -16.49
C TYR A 164 -11.21 -21.62 -16.80
N TRP A 165 -10.99 -20.48 -16.14
CA TRP A 165 -9.71 -19.79 -16.17
C TRP A 165 -8.76 -20.36 -15.11
N GLU A 166 -7.73 -21.04 -15.57
CA GLU A 166 -6.67 -21.60 -14.76
C GLU A 166 -5.52 -20.59 -14.60
N LEU A 167 -4.99 -20.50 -13.37
CA LEU A 167 -3.87 -19.64 -13.04
C LEU A 167 -2.59 -20.46 -12.96
N LEU A 168 -1.59 -20.12 -13.78
CA LEU A 168 -0.31 -20.79 -13.78
C LEU A 168 0.85 -19.79 -13.61
N SER A 169 1.98 -20.28 -13.12
CA SER A 169 3.24 -19.55 -13.03
C SER A 169 4.32 -20.25 -13.84
N ALA A 170 4.95 -19.52 -14.76
CA ALA A 170 6.16 -19.90 -15.46
C ALA A 170 7.36 -19.19 -14.82
N SER A 171 7.83 -19.73 -13.69
CA SER A 171 9.01 -19.21 -12.98
C SER A 171 10.34 -19.71 -13.57
N ALA A 172 10.32 -20.78 -14.37
CA ALA A 172 11.49 -21.36 -15.04
C ALA A 172 11.09 -21.99 -16.40
N PRO A 173 12.03 -22.21 -17.33
CA PRO A 173 11.77 -22.92 -18.58
C PRO A 173 11.27 -24.35 -18.31
N GLY A 174 10.10 -24.70 -18.84
CA GLY A 174 9.44 -25.99 -18.59
C GLY A 174 7.92 -25.84 -18.53
N ASP A 175 7.24 -26.83 -17.94
CA ASP A 175 5.79 -26.79 -17.76
C ASP A 175 5.40 -25.78 -16.68
N PRO A 176 4.48 -24.85 -16.97
CA PRO A 176 4.02 -23.87 -16.00
C PRO A 176 3.25 -24.56 -14.86
N ALA A 177 3.57 -24.20 -13.63
CA ALA A 177 2.96 -24.79 -12.44
C ALA A 177 1.65 -24.10 -12.11
N ARG A 178 0.62 -24.87 -11.74
CA ARG A 178 -0.64 -24.33 -11.25
C ARG A 178 -0.45 -23.61 -9.93
N LEU A 179 -1.05 -22.45 -9.79
CA LEU A 179 -1.04 -21.71 -8.53
C LEU A 179 -1.89 -22.45 -7.48
N ASP A 180 -1.38 -22.49 -6.26
CA ASP A 180 -2.04 -23.05 -5.07
C ASP A 180 -2.98 -22.06 -4.38
N ALA A 181 -2.98 -20.79 -4.83
CA ALA A 181 -3.82 -19.73 -4.31
C ALA A 181 -4.62 -19.02 -5.41
N GLY A 182 -5.81 -18.56 -5.05
CA GLY A 182 -6.65 -17.75 -5.94
C GLY A 182 -6.07 -16.36 -6.20
N ILE A 183 -6.64 -15.68 -7.21
CA ILE A 183 -6.20 -14.35 -7.68
C ILE A 183 -6.19 -13.28 -6.56
N GLY A 184 -7.10 -13.39 -5.59
CA GLY A 184 -7.19 -12.46 -4.46
C GLY A 184 -6.12 -12.63 -3.40
N CYS A 185 -5.41 -13.77 -3.36
CA CYS A 185 -4.46 -14.10 -2.31
C CYS A 185 -3.02 -14.29 -2.83
N TYR A 186 -2.87 -14.72 -4.08
CA TYR A 186 -1.55 -14.99 -4.66
C TYR A 186 -0.70 -13.71 -4.72
N LYS A 187 0.57 -13.79 -4.28
CA LYS A 187 1.53 -12.69 -4.29
C LYS A 187 2.64 -12.96 -5.32
N PRO A 188 2.61 -12.29 -6.48
CA PRO A 188 3.62 -12.50 -7.51
C PRO A 188 5.02 -12.06 -7.07
N LYS A 189 6.04 -12.74 -7.63
CA LYS A 189 7.46 -12.43 -7.49
C LYS A 189 7.95 -11.54 -8.64
N ALA A 190 9.10 -10.90 -8.44
CA ALA A 190 9.70 -10.04 -9.46
C ALA A 190 10.04 -10.82 -10.73
N GLY A 191 9.60 -10.31 -11.88
CA GLY A 191 9.83 -10.91 -13.19
C GLY A 191 9.04 -12.19 -13.45
N GLU A 192 8.12 -12.56 -12.55
CA GLU A 192 7.30 -13.75 -12.68
C GLU A 192 6.36 -13.64 -13.88
N HIS A 193 6.20 -14.75 -14.60
CA HIS A 193 5.27 -14.86 -15.71
C HIS A 193 4.03 -15.62 -15.27
N ILE A 194 2.93 -14.88 -15.13
CA ILE A 194 1.60 -15.40 -14.84
C ILE A 194 0.89 -15.73 -16.13
N ILE A 195 0.29 -16.91 -16.20
CA ILE A 195 -0.45 -17.38 -17.36
C ILE A 195 -1.91 -17.58 -16.94
N LEU A 196 -2.81 -16.90 -17.64
CA LEU A 196 -4.26 -17.08 -17.54
C LEU A 196 -4.67 -18.01 -18.68
N ARG A 197 -4.84 -19.29 -18.37
CA ARG A 197 -5.15 -20.33 -19.36
C ARG A 197 -6.63 -20.69 -19.33
N LEU A 198 -7.32 -20.63 -20.47
CA LEU A 198 -8.66 -21.23 -20.59
C LEU A 198 -8.49 -22.75 -20.70
N SER A 199 -8.86 -23.45 -19.62
CA SER A 199 -8.74 -24.90 -19.47
C SER A 199 -10.12 -25.55 -19.40
N THR A 200 -10.20 -26.85 -19.68
CA THR A 200 -11.42 -27.65 -19.54
C THR A 200 -11.26 -28.73 -18.48
N TRP A 201 -12.37 -29.15 -17.86
CA TRP A 201 -12.40 -30.35 -17.01
C TRP A 201 -13.31 -31.41 -17.63
N SER A 202 -12.91 -32.69 -17.58
CA SER A 202 -13.85 -33.78 -17.87
C SER A 202 -14.57 -34.20 -16.59
N LYS A 203 -15.79 -34.72 -16.73
CA LYS A 203 -16.58 -35.30 -15.64
C LYS A 203 -16.46 -36.83 -15.56
N ASP A 204 -15.48 -37.43 -16.25
CA ASP A 204 -15.31 -38.88 -16.25
C ASP A 204 -14.67 -39.37 -14.93
N LEU A 205 -15.51 -39.52 -13.90
CA LEU A 205 -15.32 -40.37 -12.72
C LEU A 205 -16.68 -40.94 -12.29
#